data_AF-A0A0W0Y5V4-F1
#
_entry.id   AF-A0A0W0Y5V4-F1
#
_cell.length_a   1.000
_cell.length_b   1.000
_cell.length_c   1.000
_cell.angle_alpha   90.00
_cell.angle_beta   90.00
_cell.angle_gamma   90.00
#
_symmetry.space_group_name_H-M   'P 1'
#
loop_
_entity.id
_entity.type
_entity.pdbx_description
1 polymer ?
#
loop_
_entity_poly.entity_id
_entity_poly.type
_entity_poly.pdbx_seq_one_letter_code
_entity_poly.pdbx_strand_id
1 'polypeptide(L)'
;MPKLSNAELRENSLREFLSPMGIKTDDLTIKSVEGVFSFEFPNPQRKQEFSESILNVLNSSGEKNTLKTINIADIIAEEIENAAADPEDKESCEAVFPILKKHSWNASFSKESGFIEMKLPKRAYVGMFQLLKYPNLSITDDGSIRLDIKKYIKSRPEPLISISDLNANQDMLLLNSAALEGNRVFYATKPLDDGNLEVTPYFFVPSAVVPPLYRIVLDISSSMASGKRMEGLKKSVNELAQQLFEFQPNARIKLTTFSDGIQELGTYGNNNLNDFLRIISSLQTKGDTPLYETTIKVLNEIRNEPGCNNVLLFTDGENCSFEHIGLFGHPKTRPEQVSDALNQFGPENTALKAQNKFYILSFGVEQAPVMKDVVETFKGQIININSADFLAALKDPQIMRSWAATRGLFTTVVKVAGKNNQPFEEYLDLSGQLHSLKPQVCKPGDEIELSITDSENKVIIHSTQTIGNAKAAEKKESPSVARLLSGLGLNPAPVAQPVKPTEPETTAPAYQ
;
A
#
# COMPACT_ATOMS: atom_id res chain seq x y z
N MET A 1 -15.51 -10.97 -7.44
CA MET A 1 -14.49 -10.79 -6.39
C MET A 1 -14.21 -9.30 -6.30
N PRO A 2 -14.14 -8.70 -5.09
CA PRO A 2 -13.86 -7.28 -4.95
C PRO A 2 -12.45 -6.96 -5.47
N LYS A 3 -12.32 -5.74 -5.98
CA LYS A 3 -11.10 -5.15 -6.54
C LYS A 3 -10.05 -5.09 -5.41
N LEU A 4 -8.78 -5.32 -5.73
CA LEU A 4 -7.69 -5.28 -4.76
C LEU A 4 -6.56 -4.43 -5.35
N SER A 5 -6.66 -3.14 -5.09
CA SER A 5 -5.65 -2.11 -5.32
C SER A 5 -4.73 -1.99 -4.10
N ASN A 6 -3.56 -1.36 -4.25
CA ASN A 6 -2.71 -1.06 -3.08
C ASN A 6 -3.48 -0.22 -2.04
N ALA A 7 -4.40 0.66 -2.49
CA ALA A 7 -5.26 1.40 -1.58
C ALA A 7 -6.13 0.45 -0.73
N GLU A 8 -6.80 -0.52 -1.34
CA GLU A 8 -7.62 -1.52 -0.63
C GLU A 8 -6.77 -2.43 0.29
N LEU A 9 -5.57 -2.84 -0.14
CA LEU A 9 -4.63 -3.57 0.73
C LEU A 9 -4.21 -2.74 1.94
N ARG A 10 -3.86 -1.46 1.73
CA ARG A 10 -3.52 -0.52 2.80
C ARG A 10 -4.69 -0.32 3.77
N GLU A 11 -5.90 -0.12 3.24
CA GLU A 11 -7.14 0.00 4.04
C GLU A 11 -7.37 -1.25 4.89
N ASN A 12 -7.25 -2.44 4.31
CA ASN A 12 -7.42 -3.71 5.03
C ASN A 12 -6.34 -3.89 6.11
N SER A 13 -5.07 -3.63 5.78
CA SER A 13 -3.96 -3.73 6.74
C SER A 13 -4.16 -2.79 7.94
N LEU A 14 -4.71 -1.58 7.70
CA LEU A 14 -5.04 -0.66 8.77
C LEU A 14 -6.18 -1.19 9.65
N ARG A 15 -7.23 -1.79 9.06
CA ARG A 15 -8.32 -2.41 9.83
C ARG A 15 -7.83 -3.57 10.69
N GLU A 16 -6.99 -4.44 10.13
CA GLU A 16 -6.38 -5.58 10.83
C GLU A 16 -5.49 -5.13 11.98
N PHE A 17 -4.82 -3.98 11.83
CA PHE A 17 -4.05 -3.35 12.89
C PHE A 17 -4.93 -2.72 13.99
N LEU A 18 -5.96 -1.96 13.61
CA LEU A 18 -6.79 -1.19 14.55
C LEU A 18 -7.64 -2.08 15.46
N SER A 19 -8.11 -3.23 14.96
CA SER A 19 -8.98 -4.13 15.71
C SER A 19 -8.32 -4.67 17.01
N PRO A 20 -7.10 -5.26 16.97
CA PRO A 20 -6.35 -5.66 18.16
C PRO A 20 -5.99 -4.50 19.10
N MET A 21 -5.93 -3.27 18.59
CA MET A 21 -5.74 -2.06 19.40
C MET A 21 -7.02 -1.59 20.11
N GLY A 22 -8.14 -2.33 19.96
CA GLY A 22 -9.43 -2.00 20.55
C GLY A 22 -10.21 -0.92 19.79
N ILE A 23 -9.79 -0.60 18.56
CA ILE A 23 -10.41 0.45 17.74
C ILE A 23 -11.34 -0.20 16.72
N LYS A 24 -12.65 -0.05 16.95
CA LYS A 24 -13.69 -0.54 16.02
C LYS A 24 -13.68 0.29 14.73
N THR A 25 -13.86 -0.37 13.59
CA THR A 25 -13.89 0.30 12.27
C THR A 25 -15.09 -0.09 11.38
N ASP A 26 -16.00 -0.94 11.88
CA ASP A 26 -17.11 -1.51 11.11
C ASP A 26 -18.12 -0.46 10.63
N ASP A 27 -18.22 0.64 11.38
CA ASP A 27 -19.13 1.76 11.13
C ASP A 27 -18.47 2.91 10.36
N LEU A 28 -17.21 2.73 9.92
CA LEU A 28 -16.38 3.77 9.32
C LEU A 28 -16.01 3.44 7.88
N THR A 29 -16.08 4.45 7.02
CA THR A 29 -15.44 4.39 5.70
C THR A 29 -13.99 4.82 5.85
N ILE A 30 -13.07 3.90 5.57
CA ILE A 30 -11.63 4.17 5.47
C ILE A 30 -11.30 4.25 4.00
N LYS A 31 -10.57 5.29 3.61
CA LYS A 31 -10.01 5.43 2.27
C LYS A 31 -8.51 5.67 2.36
N SER A 32 -7.74 5.07 1.47
CA SER A 32 -6.29 5.23 1.39
C SER A 32 -5.88 5.90 0.09
N VAL A 33 -5.06 6.94 0.19
CA VAL A 33 -4.24 7.41 -0.93
C VAL A 33 -2.79 7.50 -0.46
N GLU A 34 -1.83 7.50 -1.38
CA GLU A 34 -0.40 7.52 -1.04
C GLU A 34 -0.07 8.55 0.06
N GLY A 35 0.50 8.09 1.17
CA GLY A 35 0.89 8.93 2.30
C GLY A 35 -0.22 9.30 3.30
N VAL A 36 -1.50 8.98 3.05
CA VAL A 36 -2.60 9.35 3.97
C VAL A 36 -3.72 8.31 4.01
N PHE A 37 -4.31 8.14 5.20
CA PHE A 37 -5.60 7.49 5.38
C PHE A 37 -6.65 8.54 5.74
N SER A 38 -7.80 8.52 5.07
CA SER A 38 -8.94 9.36 5.41
C SER A 38 -10.09 8.52 5.98
N PHE A 39 -10.82 9.13 6.90
CA PHE A 39 -11.93 8.50 7.61
C PHE A 39 -13.17 9.37 7.52
N GLU A 40 -14.29 8.73 7.18
CA GLU A 40 -15.62 9.33 7.25
C GLU A 40 -16.42 8.65 8.35
N PHE A 41 -17.12 9.46 9.14
CA PHE A 41 -17.80 9.03 10.36
C PHE A 41 -19.31 9.20 10.24
N PRO A 42 -20.09 8.33 10.90
CA PRO A 42 -21.54 8.45 10.92
C PRO A 42 -22.02 9.67 11.72
N ASN A 43 -21.22 10.16 12.68
CA ASN A 43 -21.53 11.33 13.49
C ASN A 43 -20.28 11.94 14.16
N PRO A 44 -20.35 13.19 14.66
CA PRO A 44 -19.22 13.87 15.31
C PRO A 44 -18.70 13.21 16.59
N GLN A 45 -19.58 12.61 17.40
CA GLN A 45 -19.17 11.92 18.64
C GLN A 45 -18.24 10.75 18.33
N ARG A 46 -18.60 9.94 17.32
CA ARG A 46 -17.79 8.81 16.88
C ARG A 46 -16.42 9.24 16.36
N LYS A 47 -16.37 10.37 15.64
CA LYS A 47 -15.10 10.99 15.19
C LYS A 47 -14.21 11.33 16.37
N GLN A 48 -14.77 11.94 17.42
CA GLN A 48 -14.02 12.30 18.61
C GLN A 48 -13.46 11.05 19.31
N GLU A 49 -14.30 10.06 19.60
CA GLU A 49 -13.88 8.80 20.22
C GLU A 49 -12.78 8.09 19.43
N PHE A 50 -12.91 8.06 18.09
CA PHE A 50 -11.90 7.49 17.21
C PHE A 50 -10.59 8.30 17.21
N SER A 51 -10.67 9.62 17.16
CA SER A 51 -9.49 10.51 17.17
C SER A 51 -8.70 10.33 18.47
N GLU A 52 -9.38 10.30 19.62
CA GLU A 52 -8.76 10.04 20.92
C GLU A 52 -8.10 8.66 20.96
N SER A 53 -8.74 7.64 20.42
CA SER A 53 -8.21 6.28 20.39
C SER A 53 -6.96 6.17 19.50
N ILE A 54 -6.97 6.77 18.31
CA ILE A 54 -5.81 6.80 17.42
C ILE A 54 -4.66 7.58 18.06
N LEU A 55 -4.92 8.73 18.67
CA LEU A 55 -3.89 9.50 19.36
C LEU A 55 -3.30 8.71 20.54
N ASN A 56 -4.09 7.93 21.28
CA ASN A 56 -3.57 7.05 22.32
C ASN A 56 -2.61 6.00 21.76
N VAL A 57 -2.94 5.38 20.62
CA VAL A 57 -2.05 4.44 19.93
C VAL A 57 -0.77 5.15 19.48
N LEU A 58 -0.90 6.32 18.84
CA LEU A 58 0.23 7.13 18.39
C LEU A 58 1.03 7.79 19.52
N ASN A 59 0.55 7.81 20.76
CA ASN A 59 1.28 8.39 21.90
C ASN A 59 1.77 7.33 22.88
N SER A 60 1.54 6.05 22.59
CA SER A 60 1.97 4.92 23.44
C SER A 60 3.48 4.89 23.70
N SER A 61 4.29 5.42 22.78
CA SER A 61 5.75 5.54 22.90
C SER A 61 6.24 6.86 23.52
N GLY A 62 5.34 7.69 24.08
CA GLY A 62 5.69 8.92 24.80
C GLY A 62 5.73 10.20 23.96
N GLU A 63 5.39 10.13 22.66
CA GLU A 63 5.13 11.33 21.86
C GLU A 63 3.87 12.06 22.33
N LYS A 64 3.80 13.37 22.06
CA LYS A 64 2.66 14.24 22.40
C LYS A 64 1.94 14.69 21.15
N ASN A 65 1.46 13.73 20.37
CA ASN A 65 0.67 14.00 19.18
C ASN A 65 -0.71 14.52 19.59
N THR A 66 -1.21 15.53 18.87
CA THR A 66 -2.53 16.15 19.09
C THR A 66 -3.31 16.21 17.80
N LEU A 67 -4.65 16.25 17.91
CA LEU A 67 -5.51 16.51 16.76
C LEU A 67 -5.40 17.97 16.34
N LYS A 68 -5.05 18.22 15.07
CA LYS A 68 -5.13 19.54 14.46
C LYS A 68 -6.46 19.69 13.72
N THR A 69 -7.30 20.62 14.14
CA THR A 69 -8.54 20.94 13.41
C THR A 69 -8.33 22.17 12.54
N ILE A 70 -8.71 22.09 11.27
CA ILE A 70 -8.59 23.17 10.28
C ILE A 70 -9.88 23.24 9.47
N ASN A 71 -10.39 24.44 9.25
CA ASN A 71 -11.55 24.65 8.39
C ASN A 71 -11.14 24.62 6.92
N ILE A 72 -11.94 24.02 6.03
CA ILE A 72 -11.62 24.00 4.59
C ILE A 72 -11.44 25.41 4.00
N ALA A 73 -12.17 26.40 4.50
CA ALA A 73 -12.00 27.79 4.07
C ALA A 73 -10.66 28.38 4.52
N ASP A 74 -10.14 27.97 5.67
CA ASP A 74 -8.82 28.43 6.14
C ASP A 74 -7.71 27.79 5.31
N ILE A 75 -7.91 26.55 4.82
CA ILE A 75 -6.99 25.92 3.86
C ILE A 75 -6.94 26.73 2.56
N ILE A 76 -8.09 27.13 2.02
CA ILE A 76 -8.12 27.93 0.78
C ILE A 76 -7.48 29.31 1.00
N ALA A 77 -7.71 29.94 2.16
CA ALA A 77 -7.05 31.20 2.50
C ALA A 77 -5.52 31.05 2.53
N GLU A 78 -5.01 30.00 3.17
CA GLU A 78 -3.58 29.71 3.22
C GLU A 78 -3.00 29.44 1.82
N GLU A 79 -3.75 28.75 0.95
CA GLU A 79 -3.33 28.53 -0.45
C GLU A 79 -3.27 29.85 -1.24
N ILE A 80 -4.23 30.76 -1.06
CA ILE A 80 -4.21 32.11 -1.68
C ILE A 80 -3.00 32.90 -1.15
N GLU A 81 -2.78 32.90 0.17
CA GLU A 81 -1.67 33.59 0.81
C GLU A 81 -0.31 33.07 0.32
N ASN A 82 -0.20 31.78 0.03
CA ASN A 82 1.06 31.17 -0.43
C ASN A 82 1.16 31.05 -1.97
N ALA A 83 0.16 31.53 -2.71
CA ALA A 83 0.17 31.46 -4.16
C ALA A 83 1.21 32.40 -4.78
N ALA A 84 1.84 31.93 -5.86
CA ALA A 84 2.65 32.78 -6.72
C ALA A 84 1.76 33.51 -7.73
N ALA A 85 1.74 34.85 -7.67
CA ALA A 85 0.97 35.73 -8.55
C ALA A 85 1.55 37.16 -8.51
N ASP A 86 1.05 38.02 -9.39
CA ASP A 86 1.27 39.46 -9.26
C ASP A 86 0.54 39.99 -8.01
N PRO A 87 1.11 41.00 -7.30
CA PRO A 87 0.54 41.46 -6.02
C PRO A 87 -0.92 41.91 -6.10
N GLU A 88 -1.30 42.60 -7.19
CA GLU A 88 -2.66 43.11 -7.41
C GLU A 88 -3.69 41.97 -7.61
N ASP A 89 -3.29 40.90 -8.29
CA ASP A 89 -4.15 39.71 -8.50
C ASP A 89 -4.39 38.98 -7.18
N LYS A 90 -3.33 38.86 -6.37
CA LYS A 90 -3.41 38.25 -5.05
C LYS A 90 -4.28 39.05 -4.10
N GLU A 91 -4.08 40.37 -4.03
CA GLU A 91 -4.90 41.27 -3.21
C GLU A 91 -6.39 41.22 -3.62
N SER A 92 -6.67 41.11 -4.92
CA SER A 92 -8.02 40.94 -5.44
C SER A 92 -8.67 39.64 -4.95
N CYS A 93 -7.94 38.52 -5.00
CA CYS A 93 -8.39 37.24 -4.45
C CYS A 93 -8.63 37.31 -2.94
N GLU A 94 -7.70 37.88 -2.19
CA GLU A 94 -7.79 38.05 -0.73
C GLU A 94 -8.98 38.95 -0.33
N ALA A 95 -9.30 39.97 -1.12
CA ALA A 95 -10.44 40.85 -0.87
C ALA A 95 -11.79 40.15 -1.09
N VAL A 96 -11.89 39.27 -2.10
CA VAL A 96 -13.13 38.57 -2.44
C VAL A 96 -13.37 37.33 -1.59
N PHE A 97 -12.30 36.63 -1.18
CA PHE A 97 -12.40 35.36 -0.47
C PHE A 97 -13.26 35.40 0.83
N PRO A 98 -13.21 36.45 1.68
CA PRO A 98 -14.08 36.59 2.85
C PRO A 98 -15.59 36.57 2.53
N ILE A 99 -15.97 36.99 1.32
CA ILE A 99 -17.36 36.94 0.84
C ILE A 99 -17.72 35.49 0.47
N LEU A 100 -16.79 34.76 -0.15
CA LEU A 100 -16.98 33.37 -0.57
C LEU A 100 -17.03 32.42 0.63
N LYS A 101 -16.23 32.66 1.67
CA LYS A 101 -16.21 31.88 2.92
C LYS A 101 -17.58 31.74 3.61
N LYS A 102 -18.54 32.61 3.30
CA LYS A 102 -19.93 32.54 3.82
C LYS A 102 -20.79 31.47 3.14
N HIS A 103 -20.33 30.89 2.03
CA HIS A 103 -21.06 29.86 1.29
C HIS A 103 -20.65 28.47 1.78
N SER A 104 -21.57 27.51 1.73
CA SER A 104 -21.23 26.09 1.94
C SER A 104 -20.40 25.59 0.76
N TRP A 105 -19.19 25.09 1.03
CA TRP A 105 -18.27 24.63 -0.01
C TRP A 105 -18.72 23.31 -0.64
N ASN A 106 -19.51 22.48 0.07
CA ASN A 106 -19.99 21.18 -0.39
C ASN A 106 -18.86 20.33 -1.00
N ALA A 107 -17.73 20.31 -0.30
CA ALA A 107 -16.53 19.60 -0.67
C ALA A 107 -16.69 18.10 -0.47
N SER A 108 -16.07 17.32 -1.35
CA SER A 108 -16.05 15.85 -1.29
C SER A 108 -14.67 15.31 -1.62
N PHE A 109 -14.28 14.21 -0.97
CA PHE A 109 -13.00 13.56 -1.22
C PHE A 109 -13.14 12.41 -2.23
N SER A 110 -12.40 12.48 -3.33
CA SER A 110 -12.25 11.38 -4.30
C SER A 110 -11.00 10.57 -3.99
N LYS A 111 -11.18 9.27 -3.79
CA LYS A 111 -10.07 8.33 -3.59
C LYS A 111 -9.31 8.05 -4.88
N GLU A 112 -9.99 8.15 -6.03
CA GLU A 112 -9.41 7.90 -7.35
C GLU A 112 -8.42 9.01 -7.72
N SER A 113 -8.77 10.26 -7.45
CA SER A 113 -7.92 11.41 -7.78
C SER A 113 -7.03 11.84 -6.61
N GLY A 114 -7.40 11.51 -5.36
CA GLY A 114 -6.73 12.02 -4.16
C GLY A 114 -7.03 13.50 -3.88
N PHE A 115 -8.02 14.08 -4.57
CA PHE A 115 -8.43 15.47 -4.38
C PHE A 115 -9.61 15.59 -3.42
N ILE A 116 -9.60 16.66 -2.61
CA ILE A 116 -10.86 17.25 -2.16
C ILE A 116 -11.34 18.17 -3.29
N GLU A 117 -12.53 17.89 -3.80
CA GLU A 117 -13.16 18.64 -4.87
C GLU A 117 -14.35 19.42 -4.34
N MET A 118 -14.42 20.69 -4.71
CA MET A 118 -15.52 21.60 -4.39
C MET A 118 -15.72 22.58 -5.55
N LYS A 119 -16.77 23.41 -5.51
CA LYS A 119 -17.03 24.40 -6.57
C LYS A 119 -16.98 25.81 -6.05
N LEU A 120 -16.43 26.71 -6.86
CA LEU A 120 -16.63 28.14 -6.66
C LEU A 120 -18.12 28.46 -6.68
N PRO A 121 -18.63 29.34 -5.79
CA PRO A 121 -20.05 29.66 -5.72
C PRO A 121 -20.63 30.21 -7.04
N LYS A 122 -19.80 30.88 -7.86
CA LYS A 122 -20.17 31.38 -9.18
C LYS A 122 -18.99 31.24 -10.16
N ARG A 123 -19.30 30.91 -11.41
CA ARG A 123 -18.31 30.84 -12.51
C ARG A 123 -17.59 32.16 -12.77
N ALA A 124 -18.18 33.29 -12.41
CA ALA A 124 -17.55 34.61 -12.56
C ALA A 124 -16.23 34.75 -11.77
N TYR A 125 -16.04 33.96 -10.71
CA TYR A 125 -14.80 33.99 -9.91
C TYR A 125 -13.67 33.16 -10.51
N VAL A 126 -13.92 32.31 -11.51
CA VAL A 126 -12.94 31.36 -12.05
C VAL A 126 -11.71 32.07 -12.58
N GLY A 127 -11.90 33.06 -13.47
CA GLY A 127 -10.78 33.78 -14.08
C GLY A 127 -9.87 34.43 -13.05
N MET A 128 -10.43 35.03 -12.00
CA MET A 128 -9.67 35.65 -10.92
C MET A 128 -8.85 34.62 -10.13
N PHE A 129 -9.47 33.51 -9.72
CA PHE A 129 -8.76 32.46 -9.00
C PHE A 129 -7.72 31.73 -9.86
N GLN A 130 -7.86 31.71 -11.18
CA GLN A 130 -6.88 31.12 -12.12
C GLN A 130 -5.63 31.99 -12.33
N LEU A 131 -5.64 33.26 -11.93
CA LEU A 131 -4.44 34.13 -11.98
C LEU A 131 -3.36 33.68 -10.99
N LEU A 132 -3.76 32.97 -9.93
CA LEU A 132 -2.88 32.50 -8.87
C LEU A 132 -2.35 31.09 -9.17
N LYS A 133 -1.05 30.89 -8.93
CA LYS A 133 -0.43 29.56 -8.92
C LYS A 133 -0.29 29.05 -7.49
N TYR A 134 -1.21 28.18 -7.10
CA TYR A 134 -1.26 27.64 -5.74
C TYR A 134 -0.28 26.47 -5.52
N PRO A 135 0.24 26.28 -4.30
CA PRO A 135 1.11 25.15 -3.98
C PRO A 135 0.43 23.77 -4.10
N ASN A 136 -0.78 23.62 -3.56
CA ASN A 136 -1.47 22.34 -3.42
C ASN A 136 -2.87 22.33 -4.07
N LEU A 137 -3.33 23.47 -4.56
CA LEU A 137 -4.66 23.66 -5.14
C LEU A 137 -4.61 23.87 -6.66
N SER A 138 -5.67 23.49 -7.36
CA SER A 138 -5.87 23.86 -8.76
C SER A 138 -7.32 24.26 -9.03
N ILE A 139 -7.50 25.13 -10.03
CA ILE A 139 -8.80 25.64 -10.46
C ILE A 139 -9.05 25.20 -11.90
N THR A 140 -10.12 24.46 -12.13
CA THR A 140 -10.53 24.04 -13.48
C THR A 140 -11.43 25.08 -14.16
N ASP A 141 -11.49 25.04 -15.49
CA ASP A 141 -12.28 25.99 -16.28
C ASP A 141 -13.79 25.95 -15.97
N ASP A 142 -14.30 24.83 -15.48
CA ASP A 142 -15.70 24.69 -15.06
C ASP A 142 -15.98 25.28 -13.67
N GLY A 143 -14.94 25.78 -12.99
CA GLY A 143 -14.96 26.41 -11.68
C GLY A 143 -14.87 25.44 -10.50
N SER A 144 -14.35 24.24 -10.73
CA SER A 144 -14.04 23.31 -9.65
C SER A 144 -12.68 23.65 -9.02
N ILE A 145 -12.65 23.64 -7.70
CA ILE A 145 -11.46 23.75 -6.88
C ILE A 145 -11.04 22.32 -6.52
N ARG A 146 -9.79 21.95 -6.83
CA ARG A 146 -9.22 20.65 -6.52
C ARG A 146 -8.02 20.82 -5.61
N LEU A 147 -8.16 20.42 -4.35
CA LEU A 147 -7.08 20.43 -3.35
C LEU A 147 -6.40 19.05 -3.33
N ASP A 148 -5.10 19.01 -3.64
CA ASP A 148 -4.25 17.82 -3.58
C ASP A 148 -3.87 17.48 -2.14
N ILE A 149 -4.57 16.50 -1.57
CA ILE A 149 -4.35 16.10 -0.18
C ILE A 149 -2.98 15.46 0.03
N LYS A 150 -2.44 14.77 -0.99
CA LYS A 150 -1.12 14.18 -0.90
C LYS A 150 -0.05 15.25 -0.73
N LYS A 151 -0.12 16.33 -1.53
CA LYS A 151 0.82 17.45 -1.43
C LYS A 151 0.60 18.25 -0.14
N TYR A 152 -0.66 18.56 0.17
CA TYR A 152 -1.02 19.34 1.35
C TYR A 152 -0.57 18.69 2.67
N ILE A 153 -0.66 17.36 2.78
CA ILE A 153 -0.20 16.64 3.99
C ILE A 153 1.32 16.48 4.03
N LYS A 154 1.99 16.32 2.88
CA LYS A 154 3.46 16.16 2.84
C LYS A 154 4.22 17.34 3.46
N SER A 155 3.64 18.55 3.44
CA SER A 155 4.23 19.73 4.06
C SER A 155 3.88 19.92 5.54
N ARG A 156 3.07 19.02 6.13
CA ARG A 156 2.55 19.16 7.49
C ARG A 156 3.10 18.11 8.44
N PRO A 157 3.66 18.53 9.60
CA PRO A 157 4.18 17.60 10.60
C PRO A 157 3.08 16.92 11.42
N GLU A 158 1.84 17.42 11.39
CA GLU A 158 0.79 16.88 12.25
C GLU A 158 0.36 15.47 11.82
N PRO A 159 0.32 14.51 12.76
CA PRO A 159 -0.02 13.13 12.44
C PRO A 159 -1.50 12.93 12.18
N LEU A 160 -2.37 13.73 12.82
CA LEU A 160 -3.81 13.62 12.72
C LEU A 160 -4.43 15.01 12.51
N ILE A 161 -5.13 15.17 11.39
CA ILE A 161 -5.74 16.43 10.96
C ILE A 161 -7.24 16.21 10.74
N SER A 162 -8.10 17.00 11.39
CA SER A 162 -9.53 17.08 11.10
C SER A 162 -9.77 18.27 10.17
N ILE A 163 -10.30 18.03 8.98
CA ILE A 163 -10.80 19.08 8.10
C ILE A 163 -12.31 19.23 8.34
N SER A 164 -12.73 20.41 8.78
CA SER A 164 -14.14 20.73 9.04
C SER A 164 -14.78 21.53 7.91
N ASP A 165 -16.12 21.61 7.94
CA ASP A 165 -16.96 22.37 6.99
C ASP A 165 -16.84 21.93 5.52
N LEU A 166 -16.61 20.63 5.28
CA LEU A 166 -16.63 20.08 3.91
C LEU A 166 -18.06 20.12 3.35
N ASN A 167 -18.99 19.51 4.08
CA ASN A 167 -20.43 19.43 3.81
C ASN A 167 -21.16 19.71 5.14
N ALA A 168 -22.44 20.10 5.10
CA ALA A 168 -23.29 20.26 6.28
C ALA A 168 -23.08 19.12 7.29
N ASN A 169 -22.38 19.43 8.39
CA ASN A 169 -22.04 18.53 9.49
C ASN A 169 -21.15 17.33 9.14
N GLN A 170 -20.35 17.40 8.07
CA GLN A 170 -19.41 16.34 7.70
C GLN A 170 -17.97 16.85 7.81
N ASP A 171 -17.25 16.30 8.78
CA ASP A 171 -15.82 16.47 8.95
C ASP A 171 -15.09 15.25 8.40
N MET A 172 -13.90 15.47 7.85
CA MET A 172 -13.00 14.39 7.45
C MET A 172 -11.80 14.35 8.38
N LEU A 173 -11.44 13.16 8.85
CA LEU A 173 -10.21 12.94 9.60
C LEU A 173 -9.15 12.37 8.66
N LEU A 174 -7.93 12.90 8.75
CA LEU A 174 -6.78 12.50 7.96
C LEU A 174 -5.67 12.04 8.90
N LEU A 175 -5.19 10.81 8.70
CA LEU A 175 -4.00 10.26 9.35
C LEU A 175 -2.84 10.32 8.36
N ASN A 176 -1.83 11.14 8.68
CA ASN A 176 -0.59 11.20 7.94
C ASN A 176 0.20 9.91 8.15
N SER A 177 0.50 9.18 7.08
CA SER A 177 1.23 7.90 7.17
C SER A 177 2.65 8.08 7.70
N ALA A 178 3.23 9.29 7.59
CA ALA A 178 4.52 9.61 8.20
C ALA A 178 4.54 9.36 9.73
N ALA A 179 3.38 9.51 10.39
CA ALA A 179 3.22 9.22 11.81
C ALA A 179 3.34 7.73 12.16
N LEU A 180 3.10 6.86 11.17
CA LEU A 180 3.27 5.41 11.26
C LEU A 180 4.70 5.02 10.84
N GLU A 181 5.28 5.71 9.86
CA GLU A 181 6.64 5.46 9.34
C GLU A 181 7.77 5.88 10.30
N GLY A 182 7.56 6.92 11.11
CA GLY A 182 8.60 7.63 11.89
C GLY A 182 9.30 6.89 13.04
N ASN A 183 9.56 5.57 12.94
CA ASN A 183 10.30 4.68 13.86
C ASN A 183 9.47 3.85 14.85
N ARG A 184 8.28 3.37 14.47
CA ARG A 184 7.39 2.72 15.44
C ARG A 184 7.11 1.26 15.09
N VAL A 185 7.31 0.42 16.11
CA VAL A 185 6.58 -0.83 16.23
C VAL A 185 5.47 -0.59 17.25
N PHE A 186 4.26 -0.98 16.90
CA PHE A 186 3.10 -0.94 17.77
C PHE A 186 2.87 -2.33 18.35
N TYR A 187 2.57 -2.41 19.64
CA TYR A 187 2.44 -3.70 20.33
C TYR A 187 1.00 -3.90 20.75
N ALA A 188 0.26 -4.76 20.03
CA ALA A 188 -1.04 -5.21 20.49
C ALA A 188 -0.81 -6.25 21.60
N THR A 189 -1.55 -6.13 22.71
CA THR A 189 -1.39 -7.02 23.85
C THR A 189 -2.72 -7.65 24.23
N LYS A 190 -2.68 -8.95 24.53
CA LYS A 190 -3.83 -9.72 24.97
C LYS A 190 -3.46 -10.50 26.24
N PRO A 191 -4.14 -10.27 27.37
CA PRO A 191 -3.87 -11.01 28.60
C PRO A 191 -4.23 -12.49 28.42
N LEU A 192 -3.38 -13.36 28.96
CA LEU A 192 -3.57 -14.80 29.04
C LEU A 192 -3.96 -15.20 30.47
N ASP A 193 -4.61 -16.35 30.61
CA ASP A 193 -5.17 -16.83 31.88
C ASP A 193 -4.08 -17.15 32.94
N ASP A 194 -2.84 -17.34 32.50
CA ASP A 194 -1.68 -17.64 33.34
C ASP A 194 -0.92 -16.39 33.83
N GLY A 195 -1.45 -15.19 33.56
CA GLY A 195 -0.84 -13.92 33.91
C GLY A 195 0.22 -13.42 32.92
N ASN A 196 0.48 -14.18 31.84
CA ASN A 196 1.31 -13.73 30.72
C ASN A 196 0.51 -12.85 29.75
N LEU A 197 1.23 -12.24 28.81
CA LEU A 197 0.65 -11.47 27.71
C LEU A 197 1.03 -12.10 26.39
N GLU A 198 0.04 -12.34 25.52
CA GLU A 198 0.28 -12.53 24.10
C GLU A 198 0.50 -11.14 23.48
N VAL A 199 1.69 -10.93 22.94
CA VAL A 199 2.11 -9.66 22.35
C VAL A 199 2.32 -9.85 20.85
N THR A 200 1.60 -9.07 20.05
CA THR A 200 1.70 -9.06 18.59
C THR A 200 2.30 -7.72 18.16
N PRO A 201 3.56 -7.70 17.70
CA PRO A 201 4.15 -6.49 17.15
C PRO A 201 3.61 -6.20 15.75
N TYR A 202 3.34 -4.93 15.47
CA TYR A 202 2.96 -4.39 14.18
C TYR A 202 3.94 -3.32 13.78
N PHE A 203 4.33 -3.26 12.51
CA PHE A 203 5.10 -2.14 12.01
C PHE A 203 4.55 -1.69 10.66
N PHE A 204 4.68 -0.40 10.41
CA PHE A 204 4.36 0.15 9.10
C PHE A 204 5.54 -0.12 8.17
N VAL A 205 5.29 -0.84 7.08
CA VAL A 205 6.30 -1.06 6.04
C VAL A 205 6.41 0.26 5.26
N PRO A 206 7.51 1.02 5.40
CA PRO A 206 7.62 2.28 4.69
C PRO A 206 7.64 2.04 3.19
N SER A 207 7.34 3.08 2.42
CA SER A 207 7.69 3.07 1.00
C SER A 207 9.20 2.80 0.88
N ALA A 208 9.59 1.76 0.14
CA ALA A 208 10.95 1.23 0.14
C ALA A 208 12.00 2.35 -0.01
N VAL A 209 12.89 2.47 0.99
CA VAL A 209 14.00 3.43 0.98
C VAL A 209 14.94 3.15 -0.21
N VAL A 210 15.11 1.86 -0.53
CA VAL A 210 15.75 1.38 -1.76
C VAL A 210 14.67 0.71 -2.62
N PRO A 211 14.27 1.30 -3.76
CA PRO A 211 13.22 0.74 -4.60
C PRO A 211 13.65 -0.62 -5.19
N PRO A 212 12.76 -1.64 -5.22
CA PRO A 212 13.10 -2.95 -5.77
C PRO A 212 13.49 -2.85 -7.25
N LEU A 213 14.45 -3.67 -7.68
CA LEU A 213 14.81 -3.79 -9.09
C LEU A 213 14.00 -4.92 -9.73
N TYR A 214 13.17 -4.56 -10.70
CA TYR A 214 12.41 -5.51 -11.51
C TYR A 214 13.19 -5.83 -12.77
N ARG A 215 13.50 -7.10 -12.98
CA ARG A 215 14.25 -7.57 -14.14
C ARG A 215 13.27 -8.21 -15.10
N ILE A 216 12.88 -7.47 -16.12
CA ILE A 216 12.03 -7.99 -17.19
C ILE A 216 12.96 -8.54 -18.26
N VAL A 217 12.96 -9.86 -18.41
CA VAL A 217 13.82 -10.60 -19.33
C VAL A 217 12.93 -11.20 -20.41
N LEU A 218 13.14 -10.78 -21.67
CA LEU A 218 12.23 -11.05 -22.77
C LEU A 218 12.87 -11.93 -23.83
N ASP A 219 12.25 -13.07 -24.06
CA ASP A 219 12.51 -13.91 -25.22
C ASP A 219 11.97 -13.21 -26.48
N ILE A 220 12.88 -12.86 -27.39
CA ILE A 220 12.53 -12.32 -28.71
C ILE A 220 13.03 -13.24 -29.82
N SER A 221 13.20 -14.53 -29.54
CA SER A 221 13.60 -15.53 -30.52
C SER A 221 12.58 -15.73 -31.63
N SER A 222 12.97 -16.41 -32.70
CA SER A 222 12.09 -16.68 -33.84
C SER A 222 10.87 -17.54 -33.47
N SER A 223 10.97 -18.41 -32.46
CA SER A 223 9.85 -19.26 -32.00
C SER A 223 8.70 -18.44 -31.38
N MET A 224 9.02 -17.24 -30.87
CA MET A 224 8.03 -16.28 -30.35
C MET A 224 7.17 -15.64 -31.46
N ALA A 225 7.53 -15.82 -32.74
CA ALA A 225 6.73 -15.36 -33.88
C ALA A 225 5.48 -16.24 -34.10
N SER A 226 5.47 -17.45 -33.56
CA SER A 226 4.38 -18.40 -33.75
C SER A 226 3.09 -17.94 -33.05
N GLY A 227 1.98 -17.95 -33.79
CA GLY A 227 0.67 -17.56 -33.28
C GLY A 227 0.63 -16.13 -32.76
N LYS A 228 0.02 -15.92 -31.59
CA LYS A 228 -0.10 -14.61 -30.93
C LYS A 228 0.89 -14.42 -29.77
N ARG A 229 2.00 -15.19 -29.74
CA ARG A 229 2.95 -15.18 -28.60
C ARG A 229 3.61 -13.82 -28.41
N MET A 230 4.21 -13.25 -29.46
CA MET A 230 4.83 -11.93 -29.39
C MET A 230 3.82 -10.80 -29.08
N GLU A 231 2.60 -10.86 -29.65
CA GLU A 231 1.52 -9.92 -29.32
C GLU A 231 1.15 -10.01 -27.84
N GLY A 232 0.97 -11.23 -27.33
CA GLY A 232 0.70 -11.51 -25.93
C GLY A 232 1.83 -11.05 -25.00
N LEU A 233 3.09 -11.25 -25.38
CA LEU A 233 4.25 -10.79 -24.64
C LEU A 233 4.23 -9.26 -24.50
N LYS A 234 4.13 -8.54 -25.62
CA LYS A 234 4.10 -7.07 -25.62
C LYS A 234 2.97 -6.54 -24.74
N LYS A 235 1.77 -7.09 -24.90
CA LYS A 235 0.61 -6.71 -24.09
C LYS A 235 0.87 -6.97 -22.60
N SER A 236 1.33 -8.17 -22.26
CA SER A 236 1.57 -8.56 -20.88
C SER A 236 2.60 -7.69 -20.18
N VAL A 237 3.72 -7.43 -20.84
CA VAL A 237 4.79 -6.59 -20.31
C VAL A 237 4.31 -5.15 -20.11
N ASN A 238 3.58 -4.59 -21.08
CA ASN A 238 3.05 -3.22 -20.97
C ASN A 238 2.05 -3.08 -19.83
N GLU A 239 1.14 -4.03 -19.67
CA GLU A 239 0.14 -4.01 -18.58
C GLU A 239 0.82 -4.18 -17.21
N LEU A 240 1.73 -5.15 -17.08
CA LEU A 240 2.46 -5.39 -15.83
C LEU A 240 3.33 -4.19 -15.42
N ALA A 241 4.02 -3.56 -16.36
CA ALA A 241 4.85 -2.38 -16.07
C ALA A 241 4.02 -1.18 -15.60
N GLN A 242 2.88 -0.93 -16.25
CA GLN A 242 1.95 0.13 -15.84
C GLN A 242 1.43 -0.13 -14.42
N GLN A 243 0.94 -1.35 -14.15
CA GLN A 243 0.43 -1.70 -12.84
C GLN A 243 1.51 -1.69 -11.76
N LEU A 244 2.75 -2.08 -12.11
CA LEU A 244 3.89 -1.99 -11.22
C LEU A 244 4.17 -0.55 -10.79
N PHE A 245 4.25 0.41 -11.72
CA PHE A 245 4.52 1.80 -11.35
C PHE A 245 3.35 2.46 -10.63
N GLU A 246 2.11 2.00 -10.86
CA GLU A 246 0.98 2.41 -10.03
C GLU A 246 1.04 1.83 -8.61
N PHE A 247 1.61 0.63 -8.44
CA PHE A 247 1.77 -0.04 -7.14
C PHE A 247 3.01 0.45 -6.37
N GLN A 248 4.13 0.66 -7.07
CA GLN A 248 5.44 1.11 -6.58
C GLN A 248 5.97 2.22 -7.51
N PRO A 249 5.58 3.50 -7.32
CA PRO A 249 5.96 4.59 -8.23
C PRO A 249 7.46 4.82 -8.39
N ASN A 250 8.25 4.43 -7.39
CA ASN A 250 9.70 4.58 -7.37
C ASN A 250 10.45 3.32 -7.85
N ALA A 251 9.74 2.25 -8.22
CA ALA A 251 10.37 1.03 -8.75
C ALA A 251 11.24 1.33 -9.98
N ARG A 252 12.15 0.41 -10.30
CA ARG A 252 12.93 0.44 -11.52
C ARG A 252 12.80 -0.87 -12.27
N ILE A 253 12.68 -0.80 -13.58
CA ILE A 253 12.64 -1.95 -14.49
C ILE A 253 13.94 -1.98 -15.29
N LYS A 254 14.79 -2.99 -15.06
CA LYS A 254 15.89 -3.34 -15.96
C LYS A 254 15.34 -4.25 -17.06
N LEU A 255 15.40 -3.78 -18.30
CA LEU A 255 14.87 -4.49 -19.46
C LEU A 255 16.00 -5.20 -20.21
N THR A 256 15.88 -6.51 -20.33
CA THR A 256 16.81 -7.35 -21.09
C THR A 256 16.04 -8.14 -22.13
N THR A 257 16.59 -8.27 -23.34
CA THR A 257 16.08 -9.18 -24.36
C THR A 257 17.12 -10.27 -24.64
N PHE A 258 16.66 -11.42 -25.10
CA PHE A 258 17.55 -12.47 -25.59
C PHE A 258 17.03 -13.10 -26.88
N SER A 259 17.98 -13.33 -27.79
CA SER A 259 17.83 -14.21 -28.96
C SER A 259 19.19 -14.72 -29.45
N ASP A 260 19.83 -14.15 -30.47
CA ASP A 260 21.20 -14.57 -30.88
C ASP A 260 22.29 -14.17 -29.84
N GLY A 261 21.87 -13.45 -28.81
CA GLY A 261 22.67 -13.07 -27.65
C GLY A 261 21.77 -12.34 -26.65
N ILE A 262 22.37 -11.91 -25.53
CA ILE A 262 21.65 -11.23 -24.45
C ILE A 262 21.95 -9.74 -24.51
N GLN A 263 20.93 -8.92 -24.71
CA GLN A 263 21.05 -7.47 -24.84
C GLN A 263 20.31 -6.75 -23.71
N GLU A 264 21.01 -5.88 -22.98
CA GLU A 264 20.37 -4.93 -22.08
C GLU A 264 19.89 -3.71 -22.87
N LEU A 265 18.60 -3.38 -22.75
CA LEU A 265 18.00 -2.24 -23.44
C LEU A 265 18.00 -0.97 -22.58
N GLY A 266 18.07 -1.12 -21.26
CA GLY A 266 18.21 -0.02 -20.31
C GLY A 266 17.46 -0.26 -19.00
N THR A 267 17.48 0.75 -18.14
CA THR A 267 16.72 0.80 -16.88
C THR A 267 15.70 1.94 -16.92
N TYR A 268 14.46 1.63 -16.57
CA TYR A 268 13.30 2.52 -16.71
C TYR A 268 12.62 2.73 -15.35
N GLY A 269 12.14 3.95 -15.12
CA GLY A 269 11.29 4.31 -13.98
C GLY A 269 9.96 4.89 -14.47
N ASN A 270 9.10 5.29 -13.54
CA ASN A 270 7.79 5.85 -13.89
C ASN A 270 7.90 7.11 -14.78
N ASN A 271 8.94 7.93 -14.58
CA ASN A 271 9.19 9.15 -15.35
C ASN A 271 9.54 8.92 -16.84
N ASN A 272 9.91 7.70 -17.24
CA ASN A 272 10.22 7.35 -18.63
C ASN A 272 9.42 6.12 -19.12
N LEU A 273 8.26 5.86 -18.51
CA LEU A 273 7.35 4.78 -18.89
C LEU A 273 6.98 4.82 -20.39
N ASN A 274 6.76 6.00 -20.96
CA ASN A 274 6.42 6.12 -22.39
C ASN A 274 7.54 5.60 -23.32
N ASP A 275 8.81 5.82 -22.96
CA ASP A 275 9.94 5.29 -23.72
C ASP A 275 10.01 3.76 -23.60
N PHE A 276 9.79 3.23 -22.39
CA PHE A 276 9.67 1.79 -22.16
C PHE A 276 8.57 1.17 -23.03
N LEU A 277 7.35 1.71 -23.00
CA LEU A 277 6.21 1.20 -23.78
C LEU A 277 6.48 1.24 -25.29
N ARG A 278 7.16 2.29 -25.78
CA ARG A 278 7.58 2.39 -27.19
C ARG A 278 8.57 1.28 -27.56
N ILE A 279 9.56 1.01 -26.70
CA ILE A 279 10.56 -0.03 -26.93
C ILE A 279 9.89 -1.40 -26.99
N ILE A 280 9.03 -1.74 -26.02
CA ILE A 280 8.27 -2.99 -26.02
C ILE A 280 7.44 -3.14 -27.30
N SER A 281 6.75 -2.07 -27.71
CA SER A 281 5.94 -2.07 -28.94
C SER A 281 6.80 -2.33 -30.20
N SER A 282 8.04 -1.87 -30.20
CA SER A 282 8.98 -2.00 -31.33
C SER A 282 9.69 -3.35 -31.43
N LEU A 283 9.60 -4.21 -30.40
CA LEU A 283 10.31 -5.50 -30.40
C LEU A 283 9.92 -6.37 -31.60
N GLN A 284 10.92 -7.05 -32.16
CA GLN A 284 10.75 -7.97 -33.28
C GLN A 284 11.42 -9.29 -32.95
N THR A 285 10.86 -10.37 -33.48
CA THR A 285 11.40 -11.71 -33.31
C THR A 285 12.58 -11.93 -34.25
N LYS A 286 13.64 -12.56 -33.76
CA LYS A 286 14.81 -12.94 -34.57
C LYS A 286 15.61 -14.02 -33.87
N GLY A 287 16.37 -14.81 -34.63
CA GLY A 287 17.44 -15.61 -34.07
C GLY A 287 17.02 -16.80 -33.21
N ASP A 288 18.01 -17.31 -32.48
CA ASP A 288 17.95 -18.49 -31.61
C ASP A 288 17.40 -18.17 -30.20
N THR A 289 17.30 -19.20 -29.34
CA THR A 289 16.77 -19.10 -27.97
C THR A 289 17.78 -19.60 -26.91
N PRO A 290 18.71 -18.75 -26.41
CA PRO A 290 19.71 -19.07 -25.39
C PRO A 290 19.12 -18.94 -23.98
N LEU A 291 18.04 -19.67 -23.71
CA LEU A 291 17.29 -19.59 -22.44
C LEU A 291 18.18 -19.93 -21.24
N TYR A 292 18.98 -21.01 -21.33
CA TYR A 292 19.83 -21.44 -20.22
C TYR A 292 21.00 -20.49 -19.96
N GLU A 293 21.65 -20.00 -21.01
CA GLU A 293 22.71 -18.99 -20.89
C GLU A 293 22.18 -17.71 -20.24
N THR A 294 21.00 -17.27 -20.68
CA THR A 294 20.32 -16.10 -20.12
C THR A 294 19.98 -16.30 -18.65
N THR A 295 19.47 -17.47 -18.30
CA THR A 295 19.14 -17.81 -16.91
C THR A 295 20.38 -17.80 -16.03
N ILE A 296 21.49 -18.40 -16.47
CA ILE A 296 22.76 -18.38 -15.74
C ILE A 296 23.28 -16.95 -15.56
N LYS A 297 23.23 -16.12 -16.62
CA LYS A 297 23.61 -14.71 -16.52
C LYS A 297 22.78 -13.97 -15.48
N VAL A 298 21.46 -14.14 -15.50
CA VAL A 298 20.55 -13.51 -14.54
C VAL A 298 20.83 -13.99 -13.11
N LEU A 299 21.04 -15.29 -12.90
CA LEU A 299 21.42 -15.84 -11.60
C LEU A 299 22.74 -15.24 -11.10
N ASN A 300 23.74 -15.11 -11.96
CA ASN A 300 25.01 -14.47 -11.62
C ASN A 300 24.85 -12.98 -11.31
N GLU A 301 23.98 -12.26 -12.02
CA GLU A 301 23.68 -10.85 -11.73
C GLU A 301 23.02 -10.70 -10.35
N ILE A 302 21.99 -11.51 -10.05
CA ILE A 302 21.33 -11.51 -8.73
C ILE A 302 22.32 -11.82 -7.60
N ARG A 303 23.26 -12.74 -7.84
CA ARG A 303 24.26 -13.10 -6.84
C ARG A 303 25.22 -11.95 -6.51
N ASN A 304 25.56 -11.14 -7.51
CA ASN A 304 26.60 -10.11 -7.40
C ASN A 304 26.03 -8.71 -7.15
N GLU A 305 24.74 -8.48 -7.35
CA GLU A 305 24.09 -7.21 -7.08
C GLU A 305 23.44 -7.21 -5.69
N PRO A 306 23.80 -6.24 -4.81
CA PRO A 306 23.13 -6.08 -3.53
C PRO A 306 21.67 -5.68 -3.73
N GLY A 307 20.81 -6.13 -2.83
CA GLY A 307 19.40 -5.75 -2.79
C GLY A 307 18.45 -6.79 -3.37
N CYS A 308 17.19 -6.36 -3.57
CA CYS A 308 16.09 -7.26 -3.90
C CYS A 308 15.71 -7.18 -5.36
N ASN A 309 15.78 -8.33 -6.02
CA ASN A 309 15.48 -8.49 -7.43
C ASN A 309 14.21 -9.30 -7.61
N ASN A 310 13.28 -8.77 -8.41
CA ASN A 310 12.13 -9.50 -8.89
C ASN A 310 12.34 -9.80 -10.38
N VAL A 311 12.67 -11.05 -10.72
CA VAL A 311 12.85 -11.46 -12.10
C VAL A 311 11.54 -11.93 -12.69
N LEU A 312 11.17 -11.35 -13.83
CA LEU A 312 10.05 -11.75 -14.67
C LEU A 312 10.62 -12.19 -16.02
N LEU A 313 10.76 -13.50 -16.22
CA LEU A 313 11.23 -14.10 -17.46
C LEU A 313 10.05 -14.46 -18.36
N PHE A 314 9.97 -13.83 -19.53
CA PHE A 314 8.95 -14.11 -20.55
C PHE A 314 9.57 -14.96 -21.62
N THR A 315 9.10 -16.19 -21.80
CA THR A 315 9.65 -17.14 -22.78
C THR A 315 8.58 -18.13 -23.22
N ASP A 316 8.72 -18.69 -24.42
CA ASP A 316 7.91 -19.86 -24.76
C ASP A 316 8.41 -21.12 -24.05
N GLY A 317 9.70 -21.20 -23.69
CA GLY A 317 10.34 -22.27 -22.92
C GLY A 317 11.30 -23.15 -23.72
N GLU A 318 11.51 -22.85 -25.00
CA GLU A 318 12.46 -23.61 -25.84
C GLU A 318 13.90 -23.12 -25.60
N ASN A 319 14.87 -24.04 -25.57
CA ASN A 319 16.29 -23.69 -25.59
C ASN A 319 16.93 -24.25 -26.85
N CYS A 320 17.29 -23.36 -27.77
CA CYS A 320 17.76 -23.70 -29.12
C CYS A 320 19.06 -22.95 -29.48
N SER A 321 19.90 -22.61 -28.50
CA SER A 321 21.23 -22.06 -28.78
C SER A 321 22.20 -23.19 -29.13
N PHE A 322 22.66 -23.24 -30.38
CA PHE A 322 23.58 -24.28 -30.83
C PHE A 322 24.97 -23.71 -31.16
N GLU A 323 26.01 -24.40 -30.71
CA GLU A 323 27.36 -24.27 -31.22
C GLU A 323 27.50 -25.26 -32.39
N HIS A 324 27.83 -24.75 -33.58
CA HIS A 324 28.16 -25.59 -34.71
C HIS A 324 29.61 -26.06 -34.59
N ILE A 325 29.81 -27.21 -33.94
CA ILE A 325 31.09 -27.93 -33.95
C ILE A 325 30.92 -29.14 -34.89
N GLY A 326 31.32 -29.00 -36.15
CA GLY A 326 31.14 -30.04 -37.17
C GLY A 326 29.74 -30.09 -37.79
N LEU A 327 29.32 -31.27 -38.28
CA LEU A 327 28.03 -31.51 -38.97
C LEU A 327 26.81 -31.56 -38.03
N PHE A 328 27.02 -31.57 -36.71
CA PHE A 328 25.95 -31.64 -35.70
C PHE A 328 26.04 -30.42 -34.78
N GLY A 329 24.91 -29.72 -34.58
CA GLY A 329 24.82 -28.64 -33.60
C GLY A 329 24.75 -29.21 -32.18
N HIS A 330 25.55 -28.69 -31.26
CA HIS A 330 25.48 -29.02 -29.83
C HIS A 330 24.89 -27.83 -29.07
N PRO A 331 24.00 -28.04 -28.07
CA PRO A 331 23.52 -26.94 -27.25
C PRO A 331 24.71 -26.20 -26.61
N LYS A 332 24.79 -24.87 -26.79
CA LYS A 332 25.88 -24.04 -26.22
C LYS A 332 25.89 -24.14 -24.70
N THR A 333 24.70 -24.17 -24.11
CA THR A 333 24.49 -24.31 -22.68
C THR A 333 23.56 -25.48 -22.41
N ARG A 334 23.90 -26.29 -21.40
CA ARG A 334 23.12 -27.47 -20.99
C ARG A 334 22.39 -27.24 -19.66
N PRO A 335 21.31 -28.00 -19.38
CA PRO A 335 20.58 -27.90 -18.11
C PRO A 335 21.48 -28.00 -16.88
N GLU A 336 22.50 -28.87 -16.90
CA GLU A 336 23.38 -29.08 -15.74
C GLU A 336 24.12 -27.81 -15.33
N GLN A 337 24.47 -26.94 -16.29
CA GLN A 337 25.13 -25.67 -16.00
C GLN A 337 24.19 -24.67 -15.29
N VAL A 338 22.88 -24.76 -15.55
CA VAL A 338 21.88 -23.99 -14.80
C VAL A 338 21.78 -24.53 -13.37
N SER A 339 21.76 -25.85 -13.19
CA SER A 339 21.80 -26.48 -11.87
C SER A 339 23.06 -26.10 -11.07
N ASP A 340 24.23 -26.08 -11.72
CA ASP A 340 25.49 -25.65 -11.10
C ASP A 340 25.45 -24.18 -10.66
N ALA A 341 24.85 -23.30 -11.47
CA ALA A 341 24.61 -21.90 -11.09
C ALA A 341 23.63 -21.80 -9.91
N LEU A 342 22.59 -22.64 -9.88
CA LEU A 342 21.59 -22.68 -8.82
C LEU A 342 22.17 -23.18 -7.49
N ASN A 343 23.10 -24.14 -7.53
CA ASN A 343 23.79 -24.67 -6.36
C ASN A 343 24.57 -23.59 -5.59
N GLN A 344 24.96 -22.50 -6.25
CA GLN A 344 25.61 -21.35 -5.60
C GLN A 344 24.68 -20.65 -4.62
N PHE A 345 23.37 -20.88 -4.71
CA PHE A 345 22.38 -20.39 -3.77
C PHE A 345 22.12 -21.37 -2.63
N GLY A 346 22.99 -22.34 -2.31
CA GLY A 346 22.83 -23.37 -1.26
C GLY A 346 22.44 -22.88 0.17
N PRO A 347 22.34 -23.77 1.17
CA PRO A 347 21.86 -23.44 2.52
C PRO A 347 22.57 -22.23 3.17
N GLU A 348 23.87 -22.11 2.95
CA GLU A 348 24.72 -20.97 3.33
C GLU A 348 24.29 -19.61 2.75
N ASN A 349 23.49 -19.59 1.67
CA ASN A 349 23.01 -18.37 1.01
C ASN A 349 21.49 -18.18 1.14
N THR A 350 20.89 -18.65 2.25
CA THR A 350 19.45 -18.55 2.51
C THR A 350 18.92 -17.12 2.45
N ALA A 351 19.68 -16.14 2.98
CA ALA A 351 19.29 -14.73 2.93
C ALA A 351 19.21 -14.20 1.49
N LEU A 352 20.20 -14.53 0.65
CA LEU A 352 20.24 -14.15 -0.76
C LEU A 352 19.08 -14.78 -1.55
N LYS A 353 18.74 -16.05 -1.28
CA LYS A 353 17.56 -16.69 -1.88
C LYS A 353 16.29 -15.94 -1.58
N ALA A 354 16.08 -15.59 -0.31
CA ALA A 354 14.81 -15.05 0.13
C ALA A 354 14.64 -13.55 -0.19
N GLN A 355 15.73 -12.83 -0.43
CA GLN A 355 15.71 -11.45 -0.95
C GLN A 355 15.27 -11.34 -2.41
N ASN A 356 15.23 -12.45 -3.15
CA ASN A 356 15.02 -12.43 -4.59
C ASN A 356 13.84 -13.32 -4.99
N LYS A 357 13.15 -12.94 -6.07
CA LYS A 357 12.06 -13.71 -6.67
C LYS A 357 12.35 -14.00 -8.12
N PHE A 358 11.90 -15.16 -8.59
CA PHE A 358 12.05 -15.58 -9.98
C PHE A 358 10.75 -16.17 -10.51
N TYR A 359 10.12 -15.49 -11.46
CA TYR A 359 8.89 -15.92 -12.10
C TYR A 359 9.13 -16.17 -13.59
N ILE A 360 8.41 -17.14 -14.15
CA ILE A 360 8.42 -17.42 -15.58
C ILE A 360 7.01 -17.24 -16.13
N LEU A 361 6.84 -16.37 -17.10
CA LEU A 361 5.61 -16.23 -17.89
C LEU A 361 5.77 -17.03 -19.18
N SER A 362 5.11 -18.20 -19.22
CA SER A 362 5.25 -19.21 -20.27
C SER A 362 4.23 -19.05 -21.39
N PHE A 363 4.71 -18.99 -22.64
CA PHE A 363 3.91 -18.75 -23.87
C PHE A 363 3.53 -19.99 -24.68
N GLY A 364 3.89 -21.20 -24.26
CA GLY A 364 3.25 -22.37 -24.87
C GLY A 364 3.89 -23.73 -24.67
N VAL A 365 5.17 -23.84 -24.33
CA VAL A 365 5.76 -25.15 -24.00
C VAL A 365 5.88 -25.34 -22.50
N GLU A 366 5.85 -26.61 -22.10
CA GLU A 366 6.19 -26.99 -20.74
C GLU A 366 7.65 -26.62 -20.49
N GLN A 367 7.90 -25.91 -19.39
CA GLN A 367 9.24 -25.51 -19.01
C GLN A 367 10.05 -26.75 -18.59
N ALA A 368 11.32 -26.80 -19.00
CA ALA A 368 12.22 -27.87 -18.63
C ALA A 368 12.33 -28.01 -17.08
N PRO A 369 12.57 -29.21 -16.53
CA PRO A 369 12.68 -29.43 -15.09
C PRO A 369 13.62 -28.45 -14.38
N VAL A 370 14.79 -28.16 -14.97
CA VAL A 370 15.75 -27.22 -14.38
C VAL A 370 15.20 -25.80 -14.23
N MET A 371 14.29 -25.38 -15.11
CA MET A 371 13.63 -24.08 -14.99
C MET A 371 12.57 -24.07 -13.89
N LYS A 372 11.96 -25.23 -13.59
CA LYS A 372 11.10 -25.41 -12.42
C LYS A 372 11.92 -25.27 -11.13
N ASP A 373 13.09 -25.91 -11.08
CA ASP A 373 14.02 -25.82 -9.93
C ASP A 373 14.45 -24.38 -9.66
N VAL A 374 14.73 -23.59 -10.71
CA VAL A 374 15.05 -22.16 -10.59
C VAL A 374 13.91 -21.42 -9.90
N VAL A 375 12.69 -21.56 -10.40
CA VAL A 375 11.51 -20.86 -9.85
C VAL A 375 11.23 -21.28 -8.40
N GLU A 376 11.29 -22.58 -8.10
CA GLU A 376 11.05 -23.11 -6.75
C GLU A 376 12.09 -22.62 -5.75
N THR A 377 13.36 -22.52 -6.16
CA THR A 377 14.46 -22.02 -5.32
C THR A 377 14.19 -20.61 -4.78
N PHE A 378 13.54 -19.75 -5.59
CA PHE A 378 13.21 -18.38 -5.22
C PHE A 378 11.75 -18.21 -4.79
N LYS A 379 11.04 -19.31 -4.49
CA LYS A 379 9.61 -19.30 -4.10
C LYS A 379 8.74 -18.48 -5.09
N GLY A 380 9.03 -18.60 -6.38
CA GLY A 380 8.27 -17.98 -7.46
C GLY A 380 7.25 -18.93 -8.06
N GLN A 381 6.75 -18.58 -9.25
CA GLN A 381 5.80 -19.42 -9.99
C GLN A 381 6.06 -19.39 -11.50
N ILE A 382 5.80 -20.53 -12.16
CA ILE A 382 5.61 -20.60 -13.61
C ILE A 382 4.14 -20.30 -13.92
N ILE A 383 3.91 -19.22 -14.64
CA ILE A 383 2.59 -18.69 -14.97
C ILE A 383 2.35 -18.94 -16.45
N ASN A 384 1.33 -19.74 -16.76
CA ASN A 384 0.91 -19.94 -18.14
C ASN A 384 0.09 -18.74 -18.60
N ILE A 385 0.50 -18.07 -19.66
CA ILE A 385 -0.20 -16.87 -20.18
C ILE A 385 -1.56 -17.17 -20.81
N ASN A 386 -1.88 -18.44 -21.03
CA ASN A 386 -3.21 -18.86 -21.47
C ASN A 386 -4.12 -19.26 -20.30
N SER A 387 -3.66 -19.14 -19.05
CA SER A 387 -4.51 -19.43 -17.89
C SER A 387 -5.69 -18.45 -17.83
N ALA A 388 -6.86 -18.96 -17.42
CA ALA A 388 -8.10 -18.18 -17.45
C ALA A 388 -8.01 -16.91 -16.58
N ASP A 389 -7.31 -17.00 -15.45
CA ASP A 389 -7.09 -15.90 -14.53
C ASP A 389 -6.12 -14.84 -15.08
N PHE A 390 -5.05 -15.24 -15.78
CA PHE A 390 -4.14 -14.29 -16.41
C PHE A 390 -4.79 -13.58 -17.62
N LEU A 391 -5.56 -14.32 -18.42
CA LEU A 391 -6.34 -13.72 -19.51
C LEU A 391 -7.42 -12.76 -19.01
N ALA A 392 -7.99 -13.01 -17.83
CA ALA A 392 -8.90 -12.08 -17.18
C ALA A 392 -8.15 -10.82 -16.70
N ALA A 393 -6.99 -11.01 -16.06
CA ALA A 393 -6.10 -9.92 -15.65
C ALA A 393 -5.70 -9.03 -16.82
N LEU A 394 -5.31 -9.59 -17.97
CA LEU A 394 -4.91 -8.83 -19.17
C LEU A 394 -6.04 -7.99 -19.81
N LYS A 395 -7.29 -8.17 -19.39
CA LYS A 395 -8.43 -7.41 -19.93
C LYS A 395 -8.82 -6.21 -19.07
N ASP A 396 -8.38 -6.18 -17.81
CA ASP A 396 -8.74 -5.16 -16.86
C ASP A 396 -7.50 -4.79 -16.01
N PRO A 397 -6.95 -3.57 -16.18
CA PRO A 397 -5.81 -3.10 -15.41
C PRO A 397 -5.96 -3.31 -13.89
N GLN A 398 -7.17 -3.16 -13.34
CA GLN A 398 -7.44 -3.35 -11.92
C GLN A 398 -7.32 -4.82 -11.51
N ILE A 399 -7.79 -5.74 -12.35
CA ILE A 399 -7.62 -7.18 -12.11
C ILE A 399 -6.15 -7.56 -12.24
N MET A 400 -5.42 -7.01 -13.22
CA MET A 400 -3.97 -7.25 -13.36
C MET A 400 -3.20 -6.87 -12.09
N ARG A 401 -3.50 -5.70 -11.52
CA ARG A 401 -2.83 -5.24 -10.30
C ARG A 401 -3.03 -6.21 -9.13
N SER A 402 -4.28 -6.60 -8.87
CA SER A 402 -4.62 -7.56 -7.81
C SER A 402 -4.01 -8.93 -8.07
N TRP A 403 -4.12 -9.40 -9.31
CA TRP A 403 -3.58 -10.69 -9.75
C TRP A 403 -2.06 -10.78 -9.55
N ALA A 404 -1.34 -9.68 -9.83
CA ALA A 404 0.10 -9.60 -9.67
C ALA A 404 0.51 -9.47 -8.19
N ALA A 405 -0.14 -8.60 -7.42
CA ALA A 405 0.14 -8.42 -5.99
C ALA A 405 -0.11 -9.71 -5.19
N THR A 406 -1.25 -10.40 -5.44
CA THR A 406 -1.57 -11.67 -4.76
C THR A 406 -0.60 -12.81 -5.06
N ARG A 407 0.19 -12.70 -6.14
CA ARG A 407 1.24 -13.66 -6.52
C ARG A 407 2.64 -13.28 -6.04
N GLY A 408 2.78 -12.16 -5.35
CA GLY A 408 4.08 -11.65 -4.96
C GLY A 408 4.89 -11.10 -6.14
N LEU A 409 4.24 -10.65 -7.23
CA LEU A 409 4.98 -10.10 -8.36
C LEU A 409 5.52 -8.69 -8.10
N PHE A 410 5.07 -8.00 -7.03
CA PHE A 410 5.43 -6.61 -6.73
C PHE A 410 6.21 -6.45 -5.41
N THR A 411 6.93 -7.52 -5.02
CA THR A 411 7.53 -7.70 -3.70
C THR A 411 8.64 -6.71 -3.35
N THR A 412 8.44 -6.01 -2.24
CA THR A 412 9.50 -5.34 -1.46
C THR A 412 10.10 -6.33 -0.48
N VAL A 413 11.29 -6.05 0.04
CA VAL A 413 11.88 -6.86 1.11
C VAL A 413 12.33 -5.95 2.24
N VAL A 414 11.86 -6.28 3.43
CA VAL A 414 12.42 -5.85 4.70
C VAL A 414 12.84 -7.11 5.43
N LYS A 415 13.91 -7.05 6.21
CA LYS A 415 14.36 -8.14 7.08
C LYS A 415 14.09 -7.75 8.51
N VAL A 416 13.45 -8.65 9.26
CA VAL A 416 13.17 -8.46 10.69
C VAL A 416 14.15 -9.30 11.49
N ALA A 417 14.62 -8.79 12.62
CA ALA A 417 15.45 -9.52 13.57
C ALA A 417 14.99 -9.19 14.99
N GLY A 418 14.80 -10.22 15.81
CA GLY A 418 14.47 -10.10 17.23
C GLY A 418 15.56 -10.72 18.12
N LYS A 419 15.71 -10.22 19.35
CA LYS A 419 16.75 -10.67 20.30
C LYS A 419 16.32 -11.79 21.24
N ASN A 420 15.02 -11.87 21.58
CA ASN A 420 14.54 -12.67 22.71
C ASN A 420 13.91 -14.02 22.31
N ASN A 421 13.80 -14.29 21.02
CA ASN A 421 13.58 -15.60 20.41
C ASN A 421 14.35 -15.57 19.08
N GLN A 422 14.86 -16.73 18.63
CA GLN A 422 15.77 -16.86 17.49
C GLN A 422 15.53 -15.82 16.37
N PRO A 423 16.58 -15.18 15.83
CA PRO A 423 16.42 -14.24 14.72
C PRO A 423 15.66 -14.95 13.59
N PHE A 424 14.51 -14.42 13.22
CA PHE A 424 13.68 -14.96 12.14
C PHE A 424 13.61 -13.93 11.02
N GLU A 425 13.99 -14.34 9.82
CA GLU A 425 13.94 -13.47 8.64
C GLU A 425 12.55 -13.61 8.00
N GLU A 426 11.77 -12.53 8.03
CA GLU A 426 10.51 -12.40 7.31
C GLU A 426 10.68 -11.45 6.12
N TYR A 427 10.03 -11.73 4.99
CA TYR A 427 10.18 -11.02 3.70
C TYR A 427 8.79 -10.59 3.21
N LEU A 428 8.57 -9.28 2.98
CA LEU A 428 7.22 -8.69 2.90
C LEU A 428 6.92 -7.86 1.64
N ASP A 429 5.86 -8.24 0.91
CA ASP A 429 5.34 -7.51 -0.27
C ASP A 429 4.29 -6.43 0.08
N LEU A 430 4.62 -5.45 0.93
CA LEU A 430 3.57 -4.65 1.58
C LEU A 430 3.89 -3.14 1.75
N SER A 431 4.62 -2.50 0.83
CA SER A 431 4.94 -1.05 0.93
C SER A 431 3.70 -0.20 1.25
N GLY A 432 3.78 0.61 2.31
CA GLY A 432 2.71 1.51 2.74
C GLY A 432 1.61 0.86 3.58
N GLN A 433 1.78 -0.41 3.98
CA GLN A 433 0.83 -1.19 4.77
C GLN A 433 1.37 -1.47 6.18
N LEU A 434 0.47 -1.79 7.11
CA LEU A 434 0.84 -2.31 8.42
C LEU A 434 1.00 -3.82 8.35
N HIS A 435 2.15 -4.33 8.79
CA HIS A 435 2.41 -5.76 8.87
C HIS A 435 2.43 -6.23 10.32
N SER A 436 1.83 -7.40 10.57
CA SER A 436 1.84 -8.06 11.87
C SER A 436 2.93 -9.13 11.91
N LEU A 437 3.77 -9.09 12.94
CA LEU A 437 4.69 -10.18 13.25
C LEU A 437 3.96 -11.29 14.02
N LYS A 438 4.56 -12.48 14.03
CA LYS A 438 4.02 -13.60 14.80
C LYS A 438 3.84 -13.21 16.28
N PRO A 439 2.68 -13.52 16.90
CA PRO A 439 2.47 -13.29 18.32
C PRO A 439 3.50 -14.04 19.17
N GLN A 440 3.92 -13.41 20.27
CA GLN A 440 4.86 -13.99 21.23
C GLN A 440 4.24 -13.93 22.64
N VAL A 441 4.38 -15.02 23.39
CA VAL A 441 3.97 -15.05 24.80
C VAL A 441 5.09 -14.46 25.64
N CYS A 442 4.79 -13.36 26.34
CA CYS A 442 5.73 -12.59 27.14
C CYS A 442 5.26 -12.54 28.60
N LYS A 443 6.20 -12.63 29.52
CA LYS A 443 5.97 -12.38 30.94
C LYS A 443 6.03 -10.88 31.21
N PRO A 444 5.35 -10.39 32.26
CA PRO A 444 5.56 -9.03 32.72
C PRO A 444 7.05 -8.77 33.05
N GLY A 445 7.58 -7.67 32.52
CA GLY A 445 8.99 -7.30 32.63
C GLY A 445 9.87 -7.82 31.48
N ASP A 446 9.38 -8.72 30.63
CA ASP A 446 10.12 -9.13 29.43
C ASP A 446 10.31 -7.94 28.48
N GLU A 447 11.38 -7.99 27.69
CA GLU A 447 11.67 -6.98 26.67
C GLU A 447 11.37 -7.57 25.29
N ILE A 448 10.98 -6.75 24.32
CA ILE A 448 10.93 -7.12 22.90
C ILE A 448 11.79 -6.11 22.15
N GLU A 449 12.95 -6.56 21.69
CA GLU A 449 13.85 -5.80 20.81
C GLU A 449 13.66 -6.28 19.37
N LEU A 450 13.35 -5.37 18.46
CA LEU A 450 13.13 -5.59 17.04
C LEU A 450 14.01 -4.64 16.22
N SER A 451 14.70 -5.20 15.23
CA SER A 451 15.42 -4.45 14.20
C SER A 451 14.86 -4.84 12.85
N ILE A 452 14.39 -3.84 12.09
CA ILE A 452 13.88 -4.01 10.74
C ILE A 452 14.84 -3.30 9.79
N THR A 453 15.44 -4.05 8.88
CA THR A 453 16.37 -3.52 7.88
C THR A 453 15.78 -3.58 6.48
N ASP A 454 16.23 -2.72 5.58
CA ASP A 454 15.92 -2.85 4.16
C ASP A 454 16.74 -3.96 3.49
N SER A 455 16.59 -4.06 2.18
CA SER A 455 17.29 -4.99 1.30
C SER A 455 18.82 -4.81 1.27
N GLU A 456 19.33 -3.65 1.69
CA GLU A 456 20.76 -3.34 1.79
C GLU A 456 21.28 -3.50 3.24
N ASN A 457 20.47 -4.07 4.14
CA ASN A 457 20.73 -4.22 5.57
C ASN A 457 20.82 -2.89 6.33
N LYS A 458 20.35 -1.78 5.77
CA LYS A 458 20.24 -0.53 6.51
C LYS A 458 19.06 -0.63 7.47
N VAL A 459 19.30 -0.34 8.74
CA VAL A 459 18.23 -0.30 9.76
C VAL A 459 17.25 0.82 9.39
N ILE A 460 16.00 0.44 9.18
CA ILE A 460 14.88 1.33 8.93
C ILE A 460 14.14 1.61 10.25
N ILE A 461 13.90 0.57 11.05
CA ILE A 461 13.20 0.68 12.34
C ILE A 461 14.00 -0.11 13.37
N HIS A 462 14.21 0.50 14.53
CA HIS A 462 14.70 -0.18 15.73
C HIS A 462 13.73 0.14 16.86
N SER A 463 13.25 -0.89 17.55
CA SER A 463 12.27 -0.74 18.62
C SER A 463 12.58 -1.67 19.77
N THR A 464 12.48 -1.12 20.98
CA THR A 464 12.64 -1.84 22.23
C THR A 464 11.44 -1.53 23.10
N GLN A 465 10.70 -2.57 23.51
CA GLN A 465 9.52 -2.41 24.36
C GLN A 465 9.60 -3.34 25.57
N THR A 466 9.54 -2.78 26.78
CA THR A 466 9.34 -3.55 28.00
C THR A 466 7.85 -3.86 28.17
N ILE A 467 7.51 -5.11 28.40
CA ILE A 467 6.14 -5.60 28.54
C ILE A 467 5.67 -5.33 29.98
N GLY A 468 4.56 -4.60 30.09
CA GLY A 468 3.95 -4.28 31.38
C GLY A 468 3.21 -5.47 32.00
N ASN A 469 2.62 -5.26 33.18
CA ASN A 469 1.76 -6.27 33.79
C ASN A 469 0.47 -6.46 32.99
N ALA A 470 -0.03 -7.71 32.93
CA ALA A 470 -1.36 -8.01 32.44
C ALA A 470 -2.40 -7.26 33.29
N LYS A 471 -2.86 -6.09 32.82
CA LYS A 471 -4.05 -5.48 33.40
C LYS A 471 -5.22 -6.32 32.93
N ALA A 472 -5.91 -6.95 33.88
CA ALA A 472 -7.21 -7.55 33.61
C ALA A 472 -8.06 -6.51 32.87
N ALA A 473 -8.64 -6.89 31.73
CA ALA A 473 -9.53 -6.02 30.98
C ALA A 473 -10.72 -5.68 31.89
N GLU A 474 -10.64 -4.54 32.59
CA GLU A 474 -11.84 -3.93 33.14
C GLU A 474 -12.75 -3.69 31.94
N LYS A 475 -13.91 -4.37 31.92
CA LYS A 475 -15.05 -3.92 31.13
C LYS A 475 -15.24 -2.45 31.50
N LYS A 476 -14.72 -1.54 30.68
CA LYS A 476 -15.15 -0.14 30.71
C LYS A 476 -16.61 -0.16 30.33
N GLU A 477 -17.47 -0.25 31.34
CA GLU A 477 -18.83 0.24 31.20
C GLU A 477 -18.72 1.67 30.68
N SER A 478 -19.39 1.91 29.56
CA SER A 478 -19.53 3.22 28.95
C SER A 478 -19.78 4.26 30.05
N PRO A 479 -19.09 5.41 30.08
CA PRO A 479 -19.35 6.42 31.09
C PRO A 479 -20.83 6.79 31.01
N SER A 480 -21.58 6.45 32.06
CA SER A 480 -23.00 6.75 32.09
C SER A 480 -23.20 8.26 31.99
N VAL A 481 -24.18 8.66 31.19
CA VAL A 481 -24.59 10.04 30.90
C VAL A 481 -24.75 10.89 32.18
N ALA A 482 -24.94 10.25 33.34
CA ALA A 482 -25.04 10.88 34.65
C ALA A 482 -23.79 11.67 35.09
N ARG A 483 -22.57 11.32 34.64
CA ARG A 483 -21.35 12.07 35.00
C ARG A 483 -21.09 13.31 34.14
N LEU A 484 -21.71 13.43 32.97
CA LEU A 484 -21.58 14.60 32.09
C LEU A 484 -22.54 15.74 32.48
N LEU A 485 -23.67 15.41 33.12
CA LEU A 485 -24.68 16.41 33.52
C LEU A 485 -24.35 17.11 34.85
N SER A 486 -23.58 16.49 35.74
CA SER A 486 -23.17 17.12 37.02
C SER A 486 -22.11 18.22 36.85
N GLY A 487 -21.38 18.23 35.73
CA GLY A 487 -20.40 19.27 35.39
C GLY A 487 -20.98 20.53 34.75
N LEU A 488 -22.26 20.51 34.35
CA LEU A 488 -22.92 21.62 33.63
C LEU A 488 -23.89 22.45 34.49
N GLY A 489 -23.98 22.20 35.80
CA GLY A 489 -24.79 23.02 36.71
C GLY A 489 -26.30 23.03 36.42
N LEU A 490 -26.80 22.06 35.65
CA LEU A 490 -28.22 21.92 35.35
C LEU A 490 -28.85 20.93 36.33
N ASN A 491 -29.62 21.46 37.29
CA ASN A 491 -30.45 20.62 38.15
C ASN A 491 -31.46 19.83 37.31
N PRO A 492 -31.56 18.50 37.45
CA PRO A 492 -32.61 17.74 36.80
C PRO A 492 -33.98 18.14 37.38
N ALA A 493 -34.94 18.41 36.49
CA ALA A 493 -36.32 18.71 36.85
C ALA A 493 -36.97 17.52 37.60
N PRO A 494 -38.01 17.77 38.44
CA PRO A 494 -38.62 16.72 39.25
C PRO A 494 -39.23 15.61 38.39
N VAL A 495 -38.90 14.37 38.74
CA VAL A 495 -39.39 13.14 38.13
C VAL A 495 -40.91 13.08 38.20
N ALA A 496 -41.56 12.93 37.05
CA ALA A 496 -42.99 12.64 36.95
C ALA A 496 -43.28 11.24 37.54
N GLN A 497 -44.27 11.15 38.42
CA GLN A 497 -44.69 9.89 39.04
C GLN A 497 -45.26 8.91 38.00
N PRO A 498 -44.95 7.61 38.09
CA PRO A 498 -45.50 6.60 37.21
C PRO A 498 -46.97 6.30 37.54
N VAL A 499 -47.83 6.41 36.52
CA VAL A 499 -49.23 5.98 36.55
C VAL A 499 -49.28 4.45 36.68
N LYS A 500 -49.95 3.95 37.74
CA LYS A 500 -50.22 2.52 37.94
C LYS A 500 -51.17 1.97 36.86
N PRO A 501 -50.94 0.75 36.33
CA PRO A 501 -51.93 0.07 35.50
C PRO A 501 -53.05 -0.51 36.37
N THR A 502 -54.29 -0.26 35.98
CA THR A 502 -55.50 -0.90 36.53
C THR A 502 -55.67 -2.30 35.91
N GLU A 503 -55.75 -3.32 36.76
CA GLU A 503 -56.14 -4.69 36.37
C GLU A 503 -57.61 -4.75 35.94
N PRO A 504 -57.99 -5.50 34.91
CA PRO A 504 -59.38 -5.82 34.62
C PRO A 504 -59.83 -7.07 35.39
N GLU A 505 -60.91 -6.91 36.17
CA GLU A 505 -61.63 -7.99 36.85
C GLU A 505 -62.18 -9.02 35.85
N THR A 506 -61.81 -10.27 36.08
CA THR A 506 -62.44 -11.47 35.51
C THR A 506 -63.86 -11.64 36.05
N THR A 507 -64.85 -11.57 35.16
CA THR A 507 -66.14 -12.26 35.34
C THR A 507 -66.51 -12.95 34.04
N ALA A 508 -66.46 -14.28 34.05
CA ALA A 508 -67.23 -15.12 33.13
C ALA A 508 -68.68 -15.19 33.69
N PRO A 509 -69.72 -15.44 32.87
CA PRO A 509 -69.92 -16.80 32.37
C PRO A 509 -70.68 -16.97 31.03
N ALA A 510 -70.62 -18.23 30.58
CA ALA A 510 -71.68 -19.03 29.94
C ALA A 510 -72.08 -18.82 28.46
N TYR A 511 -71.76 -19.87 27.68
CA TYR A 511 -72.67 -20.63 26.81
C TYR A 511 -73.76 -19.87 26.03
N GLN A 512 -73.60 -19.77 24.70
CA GLN A 512 -74.24 -20.64 23.70
C GLN A 512 -73.66 -20.39 22.31
#